data_AF-A0A397UJB4-F1
#
_entry.id   AF-A0A397UJB4-F1
#
_cell.length_a   1.000
_cell.length_b   1.000
_cell.length_c   1.000
_cell.angle_alpha   90.00
_cell.angle_beta   90.00
_cell.angle_gamma   90.00
#
_symmetry.space_group_name_H-M   'P 1'
#
loop_
_entity.id
_entity.type
_entity.pdbx_description
1 polymer ?
#
loop_
_entity_poly.entity_id
_entity_poly.type
_entity_poly.pdbx_seq_one_letter_code
_entity_poly.pdbx_strand_id
1 'polypeptide(L)'
;MCGKSSYAKNFDEKIAYWFDNKNWFDGYDKQPILILDDFDGTQLYYSIFLKILSGQQRRLEIKGSKELNYIKHVIITSNYSLKELYGKDDYNQDQLDWRFDAIWNYKKSQNTFSERKCERNPYYK
;
A
#
# COMPACT_ATOMS: atom_id res chain seq x y z
N MET A 1 -16.63 -10.09 3.12
CA MET A 1 -15.56 -9.08 2.98
C MET A 1 -15.34 -8.39 4.31
N CYS A 2 -14.13 -8.44 4.86
CA CYS A 2 -13.73 -7.60 6.00
C CYS A 2 -13.59 -6.15 5.53
N GLY A 3 -14.05 -5.17 6.31
CA GLY A 3 -14.19 -3.75 5.93
C GLY A 3 -12.90 -2.98 5.62
N LYS A 4 -11.81 -3.67 5.26
CA LYS A 4 -10.52 -3.11 4.83
C LYS A 4 -10.69 -2.23 3.59
N SER A 5 -11.24 -2.78 2.51
CA SER A 5 -11.52 -2.02 1.28
C SER A 5 -12.62 -0.97 1.48
N SER A 6 -13.56 -1.21 2.41
CA SER A 6 -14.60 -0.21 2.73
C SER A 6 -14.04 1.03 3.40
N TYR A 7 -12.95 0.93 4.17
CA TYR A 7 -12.27 2.08 4.75
C TYR A 7 -11.62 2.95 3.66
N ALA A 8 -10.94 2.30 2.71
CA ALA A 8 -10.29 2.96 1.59
C ALA A 8 -11.31 3.67 0.65
N LYS A 9 -12.52 3.11 0.49
CA LYS A 9 -13.60 3.70 -0.32
C LYS A 9 -14.15 5.03 0.18
N ASN A 10 -13.81 5.45 1.40
CA ASN A 10 -14.29 6.71 1.95
C ASN A 10 -13.47 7.94 1.49
N PHE A 11 -12.35 7.74 0.78
CA PHE A 11 -11.54 8.84 0.26
C PHE A 11 -12.05 9.33 -1.10
N ASP A 12 -12.05 10.65 -1.31
CA ASP A 12 -12.42 11.29 -2.58
C ASP A 12 -11.37 10.99 -3.67
N GLU A 13 -11.81 10.67 -4.88
CA GLU A 13 -10.95 10.35 -6.05
C GLU A 13 -10.01 11.51 -6.44
N LYS A 14 -10.35 12.75 -6.08
CA LYS A 14 -9.48 13.91 -6.31
C LYS A 14 -8.23 13.89 -5.43
N ILE A 15 -8.29 13.20 -4.29
CA ILE A 15 -7.17 13.15 -3.32
C ILE A 15 -6.56 11.75 -3.22
N ALA A 16 -7.27 10.72 -3.66
CA ALA A 16 -6.82 9.33 -3.60
C ALA A 16 -6.81 8.69 -4.98
N TYR A 17 -5.65 8.16 -5.35
CA TYR A 17 -5.45 7.37 -6.54
C TYR A 17 -5.52 5.88 -6.21
N TRP A 18 -6.42 5.17 -6.87
CA TRP A 18 -6.57 3.72 -6.78
C TRP A 18 -5.68 3.06 -7.83
N PHE A 19 -4.68 2.30 -7.38
CA PHE A 19 -3.84 1.55 -8.29
C PHE A 19 -4.62 0.35 -8.84
N ASP A 20 -4.73 0.24 -10.16
CA ASP A 20 -5.56 -0.74 -10.84
C ASP A 20 -4.84 -2.08 -11.14
N ASN A 21 -3.72 -2.32 -10.46
CA ASN A 21 -2.92 -3.54 -10.60
C ASN A 21 -2.37 -3.78 -12.02
N LYS A 22 -2.28 -2.74 -12.84
CA LYS A 22 -1.53 -2.76 -14.09
C LYS A 22 -0.20 -2.07 -13.85
N ASN A 23 0.88 -2.53 -14.49
CA ASN A 23 2.26 -2.07 -14.28
C ASN A 23 2.51 -0.53 -14.40
N TRP A 24 1.48 0.27 -14.71
CA TRP A 24 1.54 1.71 -14.90
C TRP A 24 0.58 2.43 -13.95
N PHE A 25 0.92 3.68 -13.63
CA PHE A 25 0.09 4.59 -12.84
C PHE A 25 -0.89 5.34 -13.76
N ASP A 26 -1.70 4.61 -14.53
CA ASP A 26 -2.59 5.20 -15.53
C ASP A 26 -3.69 6.06 -14.87
N GLY A 27 -3.82 7.31 -15.29
CA GLY A 27 -4.72 8.27 -14.65
C GLY A 27 -4.21 8.87 -13.33
N TYR A 28 -2.96 8.61 -12.93
CA TYR A 28 -2.35 9.33 -11.81
C TYR A 28 -2.18 10.82 -12.16
N ASP A 29 -2.79 11.67 -11.35
CA ASP A 29 -2.80 13.13 -11.48
C ASP A 29 -2.45 13.76 -10.12
N LYS A 30 -1.25 13.44 -9.63
CA LYS A 30 -0.64 14.08 -8.46
C LYS A 30 -1.43 13.91 -7.16
N GLN A 31 -2.25 12.87 -7.06
CA GLN A 31 -2.99 12.59 -5.84
C GLN A 31 -2.01 12.32 -4.69
N PRO A 32 -2.25 12.90 -3.50
CA PRO A 32 -1.40 12.71 -2.33
C PRO A 32 -1.59 11.36 -1.64
N ILE A 33 -2.68 10.64 -1.90
CA ILE A 33 -2.96 9.33 -1.32
C ILE A 33 -2.91 8.27 -2.42
N LEU A 34 -2.12 7.22 -2.20
CA LEU A 34 -2.11 6.01 -3.03
C LEU A 34 -2.86 4.90 -2.29
N ILE A 35 -3.81 4.26 -2.96
CA ILE A 35 -4.52 3.08 -2.45
C ILE A 35 -4.11 1.87 -3.27
N LEU A 36 -3.56 0.87 -2.58
CA LEU A 36 -3.27 -0.46 -3.10
C LEU A 36 -4.29 -1.43 -2.49
N ASP A 37 -5.37 -1.72 -3.22
CA ASP A 37 -6.44 -2.62 -2.75
C ASP A 37 -6.16 -4.07 -3.16
N ASP A 38 -6.38 -5.02 -2.24
CA ASP A 38 -6.10 -6.45 -2.41
C ASP A 38 -4.67 -6.72 -2.94
N PHE A 39 -3.69 -6.00 -2.38
CA PHE A 39 -2.28 -6.10 -2.77
C PHE A 39 -1.67 -7.45 -2.36
N ASP A 40 -0.99 -8.13 -3.28
CA ASP A 40 -0.36 -9.44 -3.05
C ASP A 40 1.15 -9.44 -3.31
N GLY A 41 1.72 -8.28 -3.69
CA GLY A 41 3.14 -8.10 -3.97
C GLY A 41 3.53 -8.40 -5.43
N THR A 42 2.63 -8.95 -6.24
CA THR A 42 2.92 -9.21 -7.66
C THR A 42 2.66 -7.99 -8.54
N GLN A 43 1.84 -7.05 -8.07
CA GLN A 43 1.35 -5.93 -8.89
C GLN A 43 2.36 -4.78 -9.02
N LEU A 44 3.38 -4.75 -8.16
CA LEU A 44 4.48 -3.79 -8.20
C LEU A 44 5.79 -4.50 -7.93
N TYR A 45 6.84 -4.16 -8.67
CA TYR A 45 8.18 -4.62 -8.34
C TYR A 45 8.61 -4.11 -6.96
N TYR A 46 9.26 -4.97 -6.19
CA TYR A 46 9.73 -4.66 -4.83
C TYR A 46 10.54 -3.35 -4.75
N SER A 47 11.47 -3.15 -5.67
CA SER A 47 12.30 -1.95 -5.73
C SER A 47 11.50 -0.67 -6.01
N ILE A 48 10.43 -0.77 -6.81
CA ILE A 48 9.51 0.33 -7.08
C ILE A 48 8.67 0.60 -5.84
N PHE A 49 8.16 -0.45 -5.19
CA PHE A 49 7.36 -0.34 -4.00
C PHE A 49 8.12 0.35 -2.84
N LEU A 50 9.33 -0.10 -2.53
CA LEU A 50 10.18 0.50 -1.48
C LEU A 50 10.45 2.00 -1.70
N LYS A 51 10.61 2.41 -2.96
CA LYS A 51 10.83 3.81 -3.35
C LYS A 51 9.59 4.68 -3.23
N ILE A 52 8.39 4.11 -3.40
CA ILE A 52 7.12 4.83 -3.13
C ILE A 52 7.02 5.06 -1.63
N LEU A 53 7.16 3.99 -0.85
CA LEU A 53 7.03 4.02 0.59
C LEU A 53 8.06 4.92 1.28
N SER A 54 9.26 5.06 0.71
CA SER A 54 10.29 5.97 1.24
C SER A 54 10.06 7.44 0.91
N GLY A 55 9.01 7.78 0.15
CA GLY A 55 8.75 9.16 -0.28
C GLY A 55 9.82 9.73 -1.22
N GLN A 56 10.64 8.89 -1.85
CA GLN A 56 11.68 9.36 -2.77
C GLN A 56 11.06 10.05 -3.99
N GLN A 57 11.54 11.26 -4.29
CA GLN A 57 11.13 12.00 -5.46
C GLN A 57 11.55 11.25 -6.72
N ARG A 58 10.58 10.88 -7.54
CA ARG A 58 10.78 10.10 -8.77
C ARG A 58 9.66 10.38 -9.74
N ARG A 59 9.83 9.94 -10.98
CA ARG A 59 8.72 9.92 -11.93
C ARG A 59 8.01 8.57 -11.90
N LEU A 60 6.70 8.59 -11.79
CA LEU A 60 5.82 7.43 -11.97
C LEU A 60 5.59 7.24 -13.47
N GLU A 61 5.65 6.00 -13.92
CA GLU A 61 5.40 5.68 -15.33
C GLU A 61 3.88 5.63 -15.54
N ILE A 62 3.41 6.60 -16.32
CA ILE A 62 2.04 6.66 -16.82
C ILE A 62 2.11 6.20 -18.27
N LYS A 63 1.05 5.58 -18.79
CA LYS A 63 1.06 5.10 -20.17
C LYS A 63 1.36 6.26 -21.14
N GLY A 64 2.53 6.21 -21.78
CA GLY A 64 2.98 7.25 -22.72
C GLY A 64 3.52 8.54 -22.10
N SER A 65 3.66 8.63 -20.77
CA SER A 65 4.16 9.83 -20.08
C SER A 65 4.87 9.48 -18.76
N LYS A 66 5.38 10.50 -18.06
CA LYS A 66 6.03 10.36 -16.76
C LYS A 66 5.69 11.55 -15.87
N GLU A 67 4.95 11.33 -14.79
CA GLU A 67 4.56 12.37 -13.83
C GLU A 67 5.38 12.27 -12.55
N LEU A 68 5.61 13.40 -11.86
CA LEU A 68 6.32 13.38 -10.57
C LEU A 68 5.48 12.70 -9.49
N ASN A 69 6.15 11.96 -8.60
CA ASN A 69 5.53 11.34 -7.44
C ASN A 69 5.17 12.41 -6.38
N TYR A 70 3.87 12.63 -6.16
CA TYR A 70 3.33 13.50 -5.10
C TYR A 70 2.68 12.72 -3.94
N ILE A 71 2.82 11.39 -3.93
CA ILE A 71 2.23 10.53 -2.92
C ILE A 71 2.87 10.83 -1.56
N LYS A 72 2.03 11.08 -0.56
CA LYS A 72 2.39 11.34 0.84
C LYS A 72 1.94 10.22 1.76
N HIS A 73 0.83 9.57 1.43
CA HIS A 73 0.25 8.48 2.21
C HIS A 73 -0.05 7.29 1.31
N VAL A 74 0.28 6.10 1.79
CA VAL A 74 0.01 4.85 1.09
C VAL A 74 -0.88 3.99 1.98
N ILE A 75 -2.06 3.64 1.48
CA ILE A 75 -3.00 2.75 2.15
C ILE A 75 -2.95 1.42 1.41
N ILE A 76 -2.64 0.36 2.14
CA ILE A 76 -2.53 -0.99 1.57
C ILE A 76 -3.56 -1.87 2.27
N THR A 77 -4.41 -2.52 1.48
CA THR A 77 -5.22 -3.63 1.96
C THR A 77 -4.63 -4.92 1.38
N SER A 78 -4.54 -5.96 2.21
CA SER A 78 -4.02 -7.25 1.78
C SER A 78 -4.65 -8.38 2.60
N ASN A 79 -4.67 -9.58 2.02
CA ASN A 79 -4.93 -10.83 2.72
C ASN A 79 -3.65 -11.52 3.19
N TYR A 80 -2.49 -11.00 2.79
CA TYR A 80 -1.17 -11.46 3.19
C TYR A 80 -0.64 -10.55 4.30
N SER A 81 0.11 -11.15 5.21
CA SER A 81 0.93 -10.42 6.17
C SER A 81 2.12 -9.78 5.47
N LEU A 82 2.74 -8.80 6.14
CA LEU A 82 3.88 -8.06 5.58
C LEU A 82 5.06 -8.98 5.24
N LYS A 83 5.27 -10.04 6.04
CA LYS A 83 6.31 -11.06 5.81
C LYS A 83 6.02 -12.00 4.65
N GLU A 84 4.74 -12.20 4.34
CA GLU A 84 4.31 -13.01 3.19
C GLU A 84 4.42 -12.21 1.89
N LEU A 85 4.20 -10.90 1.94
CA LEU A 85 4.46 -10.01 0.81
C LEU A 85 5.95 -10.08 0.43
N TYR A 86 6.21 -10.39 -0.84
CA TYR A 86 7.58 -10.52 -1.38
C TYR A 86 8.46 -11.58 -0.71
N GLY A 87 7.89 -12.51 0.08
CA GLY A 87 8.65 -13.53 0.80
C GLY A 87 9.37 -14.56 -0.08
N LYS A 88 9.02 -14.66 -1.37
CA LYS A 88 9.62 -15.61 -2.32
C LYS A 88 10.95 -15.14 -2.91
N ASP A 89 11.24 -13.85 -2.84
CA ASP A 89 12.31 -13.23 -3.62
C ASP A 89 13.58 -12.96 -2.79
N ASP A 90 13.70 -13.59 -1.60
CA ASP A 90 14.83 -13.45 -0.66
C ASP A 90 15.19 -12.00 -0.31
N TYR A 91 14.20 -11.10 -0.40
CA TYR A 91 14.40 -9.69 -0.09
C TYR A 91 14.57 -9.49 1.41
N ASN A 92 15.41 -8.51 1.76
CA ASN A 92 15.59 -8.08 3.14
C ASN A 92 14.27 -7.46 3.66
N GLN A 93 13.54 -8.26 4.43
CA GLN A 93 12.23 -7.94 5.03
C GLN A 93 12.33 -6.77 6.03
N ASP A 94 13.49 -6.59 6.68
CA ASP A 94 13.69 -5.46 7.59
C ASP A 94 13.45 -4.15 6.86
N GLN A 95 13.79 -4.06 5.56
CA GLN A 95 13.59 -2.84 4.78
C GLN A 95 12.12 -2.46 4.61
N LEU A 96 11.22 -3.43 4.51
CA LEU A 96 9.79 -3.16 4.48
C LEU A 96 9.32 -2.70 5.84
N ASP A 97 9.67 -3.43 6.89
CA ASP A 97 9.14 -3.24 8.24
C ASP A 97 9.30 -1.79 8.74
N TRP A 98 10.45 -1.14 8.51
CA TRP A 98 10.64 0.25 8.97
C TRP A 98 9.86 1.30 8.19
N ARG A 99 9.26 0.98 7.04
CA ARG A 99 8.52 1.94 6.19
C ARG A 99 7.01 2.00 6.45
N PHE A 100 6.46 1.06 7.22
CA PHE A 100 5.04 1.07 7.57
C PHE A 100 4.83 1.84 8.86
N ASP A 101 3.88 2.76 8.93
CA ASP A 101 3.63 3.51 10.19
C ASP A 101 2.70 2.76 11.15
N ALA A 102 1.67 2.13 10.59
CA ALA A 102 0.63 1.43 11.33
C ALA A 102 0.15 0.21 10.56
N ILE A 103 -0.03 -0.90 11.27
CA ILE A 103 -0.56 -2.15 10.74
C ILE A 103 -1.84 -2.48 11.49
N TRP A 104 -2.92 -2.69 10.74
CA TRP A 104 -4.21 -3.13 11.28
C TRP A 104 -4.47 -4.58 10.91
N ASN A 105 -4.46 -5.45 11.92
CA ASN A 105 -4.77 -6.86 11.76
C ASN A 105 -6.27 -7.10 11.95
N TYR A 106 -6.88 -7.84 11.02
CA TYR A 106 -8.29 -8.23 11.05
C TYR A 106 -8.38 -9.76 11.10
N LYS A 107 -8.84 -10.33 12.23
CA LYS A 107 -8.93 -11.78 12.43
C LYS A 107 -10.37 -12.27 12.45
N LYS A 108 -10.95 -12.72 11.34
CA LYS A 108 -12.36 -13.18 11.31
C LYS A 108 -12.70 -14.11 12.49
N SER A 109 -13.51 -13.63 13.44
CA SER A 109 -14.10 -14.45 14.49
C SER A 109 -15.44 -15.01 13.99
N GLN A 110 -15.82 -16.19 14.46
CA GLN A 110 -16.86 -17.06 13.89
C GLN A 110 -18.22 -16.38 13.63
N ASN A 111 -18.57 -15.25 14.27
CA ASN A 111 -19.85 -14.54 14.01
C ASN A 111 -19.83 -12.99 14.13
N THR A 112 -18.68 -12.35 14.30
CA THR A 112 -18.57 -10.88 14.36
C THR A 112 -17.29 -10.42 13.68
N PHE A 113 -17.34 -9.24 13.02
CA PHE A 113 -16.12 -8.61 12.53
C PHE A 113 -15.24 -8.22 13.72
N SER A 114 -14.21 -9.03 13.84
CA SER A 114 -13.19 -9.11 14.86
C SER A 114 -12.45 -7.84 15.21
N GLU A 115 -12.00 -7.80 16.45
CA GLU A 115 -11.06 -6.86 17.06
C GLU A 115 -10.03 -6.31 16.07
N ARG A 116 -9.93 -4.97 16.03
CA ARG A 116 -8.88 -4.25 15.32
C ARG A 116 -7.70 -4.10 16.26
N LYS A 117 -6.60 -4.79 15.99
CA LYS A 117 -5.33 -4.51 16.66
C LYS A 117 -4.50 -3.59 15.77
N CYS A 118 -4.28 -2.36 16.22
CA CYS A 118 -3.34 -1.44 15.61
C CYS A 118 -1.98 -1.65 16.26
N GLU A 119 -1.00 -2.04 15.47
CA GLU A 119 0.40 -2.06 15.89
C GLU A 119 1.08 -0.87 15.22
N ARG A 120 1.55 0.09 16.03
CA ARG A 120 2.39 1.17 15.52
C ARG A 120 3.80 0.64 15.31
N ASN A 121 4.46 1.15 14.30
CA ASN A 121 5.82 0.78 14.01
C ASN A 121 6.76 1.15 15.18
N PRO A 122 7.49 0.18 15.74
CA PRO A 122 8.38 0.39 16.89
C PRO A 122 9.60 1.26 16.57
N TYR A 123 9.93 1.46 15.29
CA TYR A 123 11.07 2.26 14.84
C TYR A 123 10.80 3.77 14.90
N TYR A 124 9.53 4.19 14.98
CA TYR A 124 9.14 5.58 15.16
C TYR A 124 8.68 5.80 16.61
N LYS A 125 9.51 6.49 17.40
CA LYS A 125 9.22 6.89 18.79
C LYS A 125 8.41 8.18 18.86
#